data_AF-A0A2H1VV23-F1
#
_entry.id   AF-A0A2H1VV23-F1
#
_cell.length_a   1.000
_cell.length_b   1.000
_cell.length_c   1.000
_cell.angle_alpha   90.00
_cell.angle_beta   90.00
_cell.angle_gamma   90.00
#
_symmetry.space_group_name_H-M   'P 1'
#
loop_
_entity.id
_entity.type
_entity.pdbx_description
1 polymer ?
#
loop_
_entity_poly.entity_id
_entity_poly.type
_entity_poly.pdbx_seq_one_letter_code
_entity_poly.pdbx_strand_id
1 'polypeptide(L)'
;FLTPQWADEESLFPYKNGAAGQILQAMRTSQIAFVDNAPKGTQLKLLLVLKGNQKLYFKPKRYNLSDVIRGNIYAGYDRHNSEVFTYYLAMVLNYKWVAPSVIRRINMKYDILSHAMPGLKKTMVKNSK
;
A
#
# COMPACT_ATOMS: atom_id res chain seq x y z
N PHE A 1 -14.19 -8.54 -13.12
CA PHE A 1 -14.51 -9.14 -11.81
C PHE A 1 -15.36 -8.15 -11.02
N LEU A 2 -16.69 -8.31 -11.05
CA LEU A 2 -17.59 -7.69 -10.08
C LEU A 2 -17.14 -8.18 -8.71
N THR A 3 -16.75 -7.28 -7.80
CA THR A 3 -16.27 -7.67 -6.46
C THR A 3 -17.44 -8.25 -5.66
N PRO A 4 -17.44 -9.56 -5.33
CA PRO A 4 -18.28 -10.04 -4.23
C PRO A 4 -17.89 -9.28 -2.96
N GLN A 5 -18.82 -9.11 -2.03
CA GLN A 5 -18.51 -8.66 -0.68
C GLN A 5 -17.51 -9.68 -0.07
N TRP A 6 -16.21 -9.37 -0.14
CA TRP A 6 -15.14 -10.27 0.31
C TRP A 6 -15.03 -10.35 1.83
N ALA A 7 -15.59 -9.36 2.51
CA ALA A 7 -15.50 -9.21 3.94
C ALA A 7 -16.77 -9.70 4.63
N ASP A 8 -16.57 -10.49 5.68
CA ASP A 8 -17.59 -10.95 6.61
C ASP A 8 -17.11 -10.72 8.06
N GLU A 9 -17.82 -11.26 9.05
CA GLU A 9 -17.49 -11.13 10.47
C GLU A 9 -16.17 -11.81 10.86
N GLU A 10 -15.69 -12.77 10.07
CA GLU A 10 -14.52 -13.58 10.37
C GLU A 10 -13.27 -13.17 9.59
N SER A 11 -13.45 -12.53 8.42
CA SER A 11 -12.36 -12.26 7.48
C SER A 11 -12.62 -11.03 6.63
N LEU A 12 -11.57 -10.24 6.36
CA LEU A 12 -11.64 -9.10 5.43
C LEU A 12 -11.38 -9.48 3.97
N PHE A 13 -10.85 -10.67 3.71
CA PHE A 13 -10.45 -11.11 2.37
C PHE A 13 -10.51 -12.63 2.23
N PRO A 14 -10.65 -13.17 1.01
CA PRO A 14 -10.55 -14.60 0.80
C PRO A 14 -9.10 -15.08 1.02
N TYR A 15 -8.92 -16.07 1.89
CA TYR A 15 -7.60 -16.60 2.27
C TYR A 15 -7.43 -18.09 1.99
N LYS A 16 -8.52 -18.83 1.78
CA LYS A 16 -8.49 -20.28 1.47
C LYS A 16 -8.00 -20.53 0.04
N ASN A 17 -7.56 -21.75 -0.24
CA ASN A 17 -7.18 -22.23 -1.58
C ASN A 17 -6.18 -21.32 -2.32
N GLY A 18 -5.26 -20.69 -1.57
CA GLY A 18 -4.24 -19.80 -2.13
C GLY A 18 -4.72 -18.41 -2.55
N ALA A 19 -5.99 -18.04 -2.29
CA ALA A 19 -6.56 -16.75 -2.68
C ALA A 19 -5.76 -15.55 -2.13
N ALA A 20 -5.28 -15.63 -0.88
CA ALA A 20 -4.43 -14.58 -0.30
C ALA A 20 -3.15 -14.36 -1.11
N GLY A 21 -2.47 -15.44 -1.53
CA GLY A 21 -1.27 -15.35 -2.36
C GLY A 21 -1.54 -14.71 -3.72
N GLN A 22 -2.68 -15.04 -4.34
CA GLN A 22 -3.12 -14.44 -5.60
C GLN A 22 -3.39 -12.94 -5.46
N ILE A 23 -4.05 -12.52 -4.36
CA ILE A 23 -4.28 -11.10 -4.06
C ILE A 23 -2.94 -10.36 -3.91
N LEU A 24 -2.01 -10.88 -3.10
CA LEU A 24 -0.70 -10.24 -2.90
C LEU A 24 0.10 -10.13 -4.20
N GLN A 25 0.03 -11.17 -5.04
CA GLN A 25 0.68 -11.17 -6.34
C GLN A 25 0.06 -10.12 -7.26
N ALA A 26 -1.27 -10.06 -7.35
CA ALA A 26 -1.97 -9.05 -8.13
C ALA A 26 -1.65 -7.63 -7.65
N MET A 27 -1.60 -7.38 -6.34
CA MET A 27 -1.21 -6.09 -5.78
C MET A 27 0.22 -5.69 -6.19
N ARG A 28 1.13 -6.66 -6.25
CA ARG A 28 2.54 -6.44 -6.59
C ARG A 28 2.76 -6.15 -8.08
N THR A 29 2.05 -6.84 -8.97
CA THR A 29 2.38 -6.82 -10.41
C THR A 29 1.38 -6.11 -11.30
N SER A 30 0.14 -5.87 -10.84
CA SER A 30 -0.88 -5.25 -11.68
C SER A 30 -0.47 -3.84 -12.11
N GLN A 31 -0.73 -3.51 -13.38
CA GLN A 31 -0.44 -2.19 -13.92
C GLN A 31 -1.28 -1.12 -13.21
N ILE A 32 -0.62 -0.01 -12.88
CA ILE A 32 -1.26 1.19 -12.33
C ILE A 32 -1.88 1.96 -13.48
N ALA A 33 -3.14 2.36 -13.32
CA ALA A 33 -3.87 3.18 -14.29
C ALA A 33 -3.90 4.65 -13.85
N PHE A 34 -3.98 4.90 -12.54
CA PHE A 34 -4.16 6.22 -11.97
C PHE A 34 -3.51 6.32 -10.59
N VAL A 35 -2.98 7.50 -10.27
CA VAL A 35 -2.35 7.81 -8.99
C VAL A 35 -2.76 9.19 -8.49
N ASP A 36 -3.09 9.28 -7.20
CA ASP A 36 -3.28 10.57 -6.52
C ASP A 36 -2.86 10.49 -5.05
N ASN A 37 -2.85 11.63 -4.36
CA ASN A 37 -2.75 11.66 -2.90
C ASN A 37 -4.02 11.06 -2.28
N ALA A 38 -3.86 10.24 -1.24
CA ALA A 38 -5.02 9.78 -0.49
C ALA A 38 -5.66 10.97 0.27
N PRO A 39 -7.00 11.10 0.27
CA PRO A 39 -7.67 12.33 0.73
C PRO A 39 -7.70 12.54 2.25
N LYS A 40 -7.37 11.52 3.06
CA LYS A 40 -7.51 11.57 4.53
C LYS A 40 -6.30 10.97 5.26
N GLY A 41 -5.94 11.59 6.38
CA GLY A 41 -4.84 11.17 7.26
C GLY A 41 -3.76 12.26 7.37
N THR A 42 -2.90 12.15 8.37
CA THR A 42 -1.80 13.11 8.63
C THR A 42 -0.50 12.73 7.92
N GLN A 43 -0.38 11.46 7.51
CA GLN A 43 0.81 10.89 6.91
C GLN A 43 0.66 10.78 5.39
N LEU A 44 1.76 11.00 4.66
CA LEU A 44 1.81 10.86 3.20
C LEU A 44 1.52 9.41 2.79
N LYS A 45 0.49 9.22 1.96
CA LYS A 45 0.20 7.96 1.27
C LYS A 45 -0.50 8.26 -0.05
N LEU A 46 -0.24 7.44 -1.05
CA LEU A 46 -0.86 7.56 -2.37
C LEU A 46 -2.05 6.60 -2.47
N LEU A 47 -3.07 7.02 -3.22
CA LEU A 47 -4.10 6.15 -3.74
C LEU A 47 -3.67 5.68 -5.14
N LEU A 48 -3.44 4.38 -5.30
CA LEU A 48 -3.20 3.75 -6.60
C LEU A 48 -4.50 3.10 -7.07
N VAL A 49 -4.89 3.33 -8.31
CA VAL A 49 -5.95 2.56 -8.97
C VAL A 49 -5.30 1.71 -10.05
N LEU A 50 -5.50 0.40 -9.94
CA LEU A 50 -4.98 -0.58 -10.90
C LEU A 50 -5.89 -0.66 -12.14
N LYS A 51 -5.39 -1.21 -13.26
CA LYS A 51 -6.18 -1.35 -14.50
C LYS A 51 -7.51 -2.12 -14.35
N GLY A 52 -7.67 -2.93 -13.32
CA GLY A 52 -8.95 -3.58 -12.98
C GLY A 52 -9.87 -2.77 -12.07
N ASN A 53 -9.57 -1.48 -11.83
CA ASN A 53 -10.26 -0.57 -10.90
C ASN A 53 -10.11 -0.93 -9.41
N GLN A 54 -9.20 -1.85 -9.06
CA GLN A 54 -8.83 -2.11 -7.66
C GLN A 54 -8.05 -0.91 -7.10
N LYS A 55 -8.36 -0.53 -5.86
CA LYS A 55 -7.74 0.58 -5.15
C LYS A 55 -6.74 0.07 -4.13
N LEU A 56 -5.53 0.61 -4.12
CA LEU A 56 -4.49 0.32 -3.13
C LEU A 56 -4.02 1.60 -2.46
N TYR A 57 -3.77 1.53 -1.15
CA TYR A 57 -2.97 2.56 -0.48
C TYR A 57 -1.49 2.20 -0.57
N PHE A 58 -0.69 3.15 -1.04
CA PHE A 58 0.76 3.00 -1.13
C PHE A 58 1.42 3.95 -0.12
N LYS A 59 2.05 3.38 0.90
CA LYS A 59 2.88 4.12 1.86
C LYS A 59 4.33 4.10 1.39
N PRO A 60 4.94 5.25 1.02
CA PRO A 60 6.31 5.28 0.53
C PRO A 60 7.32 4.94 1.63
N LYS A 61 8.46 4.36 1.26
CA LYS A 61 9.58 4.16 2.18
C LYS A 61 10.10 5.52 2.68
N ARG A 62 10.14 5.70 4.00
CA ARG A 62 10.71 6.89 4.68
C ARG A 62 12.00 6.62 5.44
N TYR A 63 12.19 5.37 5.87
CA TYR A 63 13.29 4.92 6.71
C TYR A 63 13.90 3.64 6.16
N ASN A 64 15.17 3.40 6.48
CA ASN A 64 15.79 2.08 6.37
C ASN A 64 15.33 1.16 7.50
N LEU A 65 15.52 -0.15 7.33
CA LEU A 65 15.08 -1.15 8.31
C LEU A 65 15.78 -0.98 9.67
N SER A 66 17.04 -0.55 9.66
CA SER A 66 17.88 -0.35 10.84
C SER A 66 17.65 0.98 11.56
N ASP A 67 16.87 1.89 10.98
CA ASP A 67 16.67 3.21 11.58
C ASP A 67 15.87 3.08 12.89
N VAL A 68 16.31 3.79 13.93
CA VAL A 68 15.62 3.86 15.23
C VAL A 68 14.83 5.17 15.30
N ILE A 69 13.52 5.12 15.53
CA ILE A 69 12.75 6.33 15.81
C ILE A 69 13.00 6.73 17.26
N ARG A 70 13.43 7.96 17.47
CA ARG A 70 13.59 8.57 18.80
C ARG A 70 12.45 9.56 19.04
N GLY A 71 12.15 9.81 20.31
CA GLY A 71 11.08 10.72 20.74
C GLY A 71 9.92 9.97 21.37
N ASN A 72 8.73 10.58 21.35
CA ASN A 72 7.52 9.97 21.90
C ASN A 72 7.07 8.74 21.08
N ILE A 73 6.15 7.93 21.64
CA ILE A 73 5.67 6.68 21.02
C ILE A 73 4.94 6.86 19.68
N TYR A 74 4.49 8.07 19.37
CA TYR A 74 3.81 8.43 18.12
C TYR A 74 4.71 9.24 17.17
N ALA A 75 6.00 9.38 17.48
CA ALA A 75 6.92 10.16 16.69
C ALA A 75 7.22 9.48 15.34
N GLY A 76 7.57 10.31 14.35
CA GLY A 76 8.04 9.86 13.04
C GLY A 76 6.94 9.67 11.99
N TYR A 77 7.36 9.13 10.85
CA TYR A 77 6.47 8.81 9.73
C TYR A 77 6.08 7.33 9.74
N ASP A 78 4.97 7.03 9.07
CA ASP A 78 4.56 5.65 8.82
C ASP A 78 5.69 4.83 8.17
N ARG A 79 5.91 3.62 8.70
CA ARG A 79 6.89 2.66 8.21
C ARG A 79 6.20 1.66 7.28
N HIS A 80 6.45 1.79 5.97
CA HIS A 80 5.86 0.91 4.96
C HIS A 80 6.06 -0.60 5.22
N ASN A 81 7.21 -0.99 5.78
CA ASN A 81 7.53 -2.36 6.12
C ASN A 81 6.73 -2.87 7.33
N SER A 82 6.37 -2.00 8.28
CA SER A 82 5.53 -2.39 9.43
C SER A 82 4.16 -2.87 8.98
N GLU A 83 3.53 -2.24 7.97
CA GLU A 83 2.25 -2.71 7.40
C GLU A 83 2.35 -4.15 6.89
N VAL A 84 3.44 -4.45 6.17
CA VAL A 84 3.68 -5.77 5.60
C VAL A 84 3.97 -6.80 6.69
N PHE A 85 4.83 -6.47 7.66
CA PHE A 85 5.13 -7.35 8.79
C PHE A 85 3.90 -7.64 9.64
N THR A 86 3.07 -6.63 9.92
CA THR A 86 1.82 -6.79 10.67
C THR A 86 0.87 -7.74 9.93
N TYR A 87 0.74 -7.62 8.61
CA TYR A 87 -0.07 -8.55 7.83
C TYR A 87 0.43 -9.99 7.94
N TYR A 88 1.72 -10.24 7.75
CA TYR A 88 2.26 -11.61 7.86
C TYR A 88 2.18 -12.16 9.29
N LEU A 89 2.43 -11.34 10.31
CA LEU A 89 2.26 -11.72 11.71
C LEU A 89 0.80 -12.08 12.01
N ALA A 90 -0.15 -11.28 11.51
CA ALA A 90 -1.57 -11.56 11.65
C ALA A 90 -1.93 -12.92 11.02
N MET A 91 -1.41 -13.23 9.84
CA MET A 91 -1.65 -14.52 9.21
C MET A 91 -1.11 -15.70 10.03
N VAL A 92 0.09 -15.57 10.62
CA VAL A 92 0.66 -16.59 11.53
C VAL A 92 -0.21 -16.79 12.76
N LEU A 93 -0.78 -15.70 13.29
CA LEU A 93 -1.70 -15.72 14.44
C LEU A 93 -3.16 -16.05 14.05
N ASN A 94 -3.42 -16.40 12.79
CA ASN A 94 -4.76 -16.68 12.26
C ASN A 94 -5.76 -15.49 12.36
N TYR A 95 -5.23 -14.28 12.37
CA TYR A 95 -5.97 -13.01 12.32
C TYR A 95 -6.19 -12.58 10.87
N LYS A 96 -7.46 -12.58 10.42
CA LYS A 96 -7.85 -12.30 9.02
C LYS A 96 -8.47 -10.92 8.80
N TRP A 97 -8.46 -10.11 9.85
CA TRP A 97 -8.88 -8.72 9.91
C TRP A 97 -7.78 -7.67 9.66
N VAL A 98 -6.58 -8.10 9.27
CA VAL A 98 -5.52 -7.18 8.79
C VAL A 98 -5.51 -7.21 7.27
N ALA A 99 -5.64 -6.03 6.64
CA ALA A 99 -5.68 -5.92 5.20
C ALA A 99 -4.41 -6.50 4.53
N PRO A 100 -4.55 -7.25 3.41
CA PRO A 100 -3.41 -7.74 2.65
C PRO A 100 -2.41 -6.63 2.31
N SER A 101 -1.13 -6.85 2.64
CA SER A 101 -0.08 -5.85 2.50
C SER A 101 1.16 -6.45 1.87
N VAL A 102 1.71 -5.77 0.85
CA VAL A 102 2.85 -6.28 0.08
C VAL A 102 3.85 -5.18 -0.25
N ILE A 103 5.14 -5.52 -0.25
CA ILE A 103 6.17 -4.63 -0.79
C ILE A 103 6.07 -4.64 -2.32
N ARG A 104 5.97 -3.43 -2.89
CA ARG A 104 6.03 -3.17 -4.32
C ARG A 104 7.10 -2.13 -4.62
N ARG A 105 8.02 -2.46 -5.53
CA ARG A 105 8.94 -1.46 -6.11
C ARG A 105 8.21 -0.73 -7.22
N ILE A 106 8.35 0.59 -7.25
CA ILE A 106 7.64 1.48 -8.16
C ILE A 106 8.68 2.34 -8.89
N ASN A 107 8.53 2.44 -10.21
CA ASN A 107 9.29 3.37 -11.02
C ASN A 107 8.63 4.75 -10.98
N MET A 108 9.28 5.75 -10.39
CA MET A 108 8.70 7.09 -10.22
C MET A 108 8.28 7.77 -11.54
N LYS A 109 8.98 7.49 -12.65
CA LYS A 109 8.63 8.06 -13.95
C LYS A 109 7.43 7.33 -14.56
N TYR A 110 7.54 6.02 -14.71
CA TYR A 110 6.57 5.23 -15.48
C TYR A 110 5.32 4.83 -14.68
N ASP A 111 5.47 4.53 -13.40
CA ASP A 111 4.35 4.04 -12.56
C ASP A 111 3.61 5.18 -11.84
N ILE A 112 4.29 6.28 -11.53
CA ILE A 112 3.72 7.41 -10.79
C ILE A 112 3.49 8.62 -11.68
N LEU A 113 4.56 9.26 -12.19
CA LEU A 113 4.44 10.54 -12.89
C LEU A 113 3.56 10.44 -14.15
N SER A 114 3.69 9.37 -14.92
CA SER A 114 2.86 9.11 -16.11
C SER A 114 1.36 8.98 -15.79
N HIS A 115 1.00 8.56 -14.57
CA HIS A 115 -0.37 8.26 -14.15
C HIS A 115 -0.92 9.22 -13.07
N ALA A 116 -0.12 10.19 -12.65
CA ALA A 116 -0.45 11.09 -11.55
C ALA A 116 -1.49 12.15 -11.95
N MET A 117 -2.40 12.45 -11.02
CA MET A 117 -3.35 13.55 -11.12
C MET A 117 -2.67 14.92 -11.08
N PRO A 118 -3.27 15.97 -11.66
CA PRO A 118 -2.68 17.31 -11.68
C PRO A 118 -2.27 17.83 -10.30
N GLY A 119 -3.05 17.53 -9.25
CA GLY A 119 -2.73 17.90 -7.87
C GLY A 119 -1.42 17.25 -7.40
N LEU A 120 -1.31 15.92 -7.50
CA LEU A 120 -0.10 15.20 -7.17
C LEU A 120 1.10 15.60 -8.06
N LYS A 121 0.90 15.77 -9.38
CA LYS A 121 1.97 16.16 -10.30
C LYS A 121 2.64 17.47 -9.90
N LYS A 122 1.85 18.45 -9.45
CA LYS A 122 2.35 19.76 -8.98
C LYS A 122 3.22 19.67 -7.73
N THR A 123 3.12 18.59 -6.94
CA THR A 123 3.95 18.40 -5.74
C THR A 123 5.21 17.59 -6.00
N MET A 124 5.42 17.09 -7.22
CA MET A 124 6.60 16.29 -7.56
C MET A 124 7.80 17.20 -7.83
N VAL A 125 8.85 17.05 -7.03
CA VAL A 125 10.10 17.78 -7.18
C VAL A 125 11.27 16.82 -7.39
N LYS A 126 12.23 17.22 -8.22
CA LYS A 126 13.52 16.52 -8.32
C LYS A 126 14.42 17.10 -7.23
N ASN A 127 14.89 16.25 -6.33
CA ASN A 127 15.94 16.68 -5.40
C ASN A 127 17.19 17.03 -6.20
N SER A 128 17.69 18.24 -6.01
CA SER A 128 19.04 18.66 -6.41
C SER A 128 20.04 17.94 -5.52
N LYS A 129 20.39 16.73 -5.92
CA LYS A 129 21.69 16.14 -5.59
C LYS A 129 22.60 16.32 -6.78
#